data_AF-A0A1Q7HQD4-F1
#
_entry.id   AF-A0A1Q7HQD4-F1
#
_cell.length_a   1.000
_cell.length_b   1.000
_cell.length_c   1.000
_cell.angle_alpha   90.00
_cell.angle_beta   90.00
_cell.angle_gamma   90.00
#
_symmetry.space_group_name_H-M   'P 1'
#
loop_
_entity.id
_entity.type
_entity.pdbx_description
1 polymer ?
#
loop_
_entity_poly.entity_id
_entity_poly.type
_entity_poly.pdbx_seq_one_letter_code
_entity_poly.pdbx_strand_id
1 'polypeptide(L)'
;MHGLWRRFPAMRDGLRSSRSRADTAEIAKCDIVCANCHRARTHARFLAGDFQIPHPPLKERTPRRDRMLRYVLDKREEQSALIRAFRSTPCFDCHQHFPWFVMEFDHRDPARKRNNVPFLAGRIGLVRLLEEIEKCDIVCANCHRVRSYSRRDAARTHAGVA
;
A
#
# COMPACT_ATOMS: atom_id res chain seq x y z
N MET A 1 -25.58 12.70 -8.80
CA MET A 1 -24.84 13.31 -7.67
C MET A 1 -24.24 12.21 -6.81
N HIS A 2 -22.96 11.88 -6.99
CA HIS A 2 -22.21 10.92 -6.17
C HIS A 2 -20.89 11.58 -5.74
N GLY A 3 -20.48 11.41 -4.48
CA GLY A 3 -19.29 12.06 -3.89
C GLY A 3 -19.54 12.81 -2.58
N LEU A 4 -18.43 13.26 -1.96
CA LEU A 4 -18.28 13.86 -0.62
C LEU A 4 -19.44 14.72 -0.09
N TRP A 5 -20.04 15.52 -0.97
CA TRP A 5 -21.05 16.53 -0.63
C TRP A 5 -22.42 15.97 -0.27
N ARG A 6 -22.70 14.67 -0.52
CA ARG A 6 -23.88 14.02 0.07
C ARG A 6 -23.75 13.84 1.58
N ARG A 7 -22.53 13.76 2.11
CA ARG A 7 -22.26 13.43 3.52
C ARG A 7 -21.90 14.67 4.36
N PHE A 8 -21.51 15.78 3.72
CA PHE A 8 -21.18 17.06 4.38
C PHE A 8 -21.77 18.26 3.63
N PRO A 9 -23.10 18.50 3.69
CA PRO A 9 -23.73 19.60 2.98
C PRO A 9 -23.25 20.99 3.44
N ALA A 10 -22.90 21.14 4.73
CA ALA A 10 -22.54 22.41 5.36
C ALA A 10 -21.18 23.03 4.92
N MET A 11 -20.30 22.27 4.24
CA MET A 11 -19.03 22.81 3.75
C MET A 11 -19.15 23.57 2.41
N ARG A 12 -20.34 23.60 1.79
CA ARG A 12 -20.55 24.22 0.46
C ARG A 12 -20.61 25.74 0.48
N ASP A 13 -21.05 26.33 1.59
CA ASP A 13 -21.52 27.72 1.60
C ASP A 13 -20.42 28.76 1.89
N GLY A 14 -19.16 28.34 2.08
CA GLY A 14 -18.05 29.21 2.48
C GLY A 14 -17.18 29.81 1.37
N LEU A 15 -17.49 29.57 0.09
CA LEU A 15 -16.50 29.72 -1.01
C LEU A 15 -16.70 31.03 -1.79
N ARG A 16 -15.90 32.04 -1.43
CA ARG A 16 -16.05 33.43 -1.91
C ARG A 16 -15.29 33.76 -3.21
N SER A 17 -14.44 32.87 -3.75
CA SER A 17 -13.63 33.14 -4.96
C SER A 17 -13.85 32.14 -6.11
N SER A 18 -13.58 32.54 -7.36
CA SER A 18 -13.67 31.66 -8.54
C SER A 18 -12.75 30.43 -8.43
N ARG A 19 -11.54 30.62 -7.89
CA ARG A 19 -10.57 29.56 -7.59
C ARG A 19 -11.13 28.55 -6.57
N SER A 20 -11.76 29.06 -5.51
CA SER A 20 -12.40 28.22 -4.48
C SER A 20 -13.57 27.38 -5.01
N ARG A 21 -14.26 27.83 -6.06
CA ARG A 21 -15.31 27.07 -6.75
C ARG A 21 -14.76 25.93 -7.61
N ALA A 22 -13.61 26.13 -8.26
CA ALA A 22 -12.94 25.08 -9.03
C ALA A 22 -12.39 23.97 -8.11
N ASP A 23 -11.78 24.37 -6.98
CA ASP A 23 -11.25 23.42 -5.99
C ASP A 23 -12.36 22.55 -5.40
N THR A 24 -13.54 23.14 -5.13
CA THR A 24 -14.67 22.38 -4.61
C THR A 24 -15.39 21.52 -5.63
N ALA A 25 -15.41 21.93 -6.90
CA ALA A 25 -15.85 21.08 -7.99
C ALA A 25 -14.93 19.85 -8.14
N GLU A 26 -13.63 20.00 -7.93
CA GLU A 26 -12.69 18.88 -7.94
C GLU A 26 -12.85 17.97 -6.72
N ILE A 27 -12.90 18.55 -5.51
CA ILE A 27 -13.17 17.81 -4.26
C ILE A 27 -14.51 17.07 -4.32
N ALA A 28 -15.50 17.59 -5.06
CA ALA A 28 -16.79 16.93 -5.25
C ALA A 28 -16.71 15.57 -5.91
N LYS A 29 -15.67 15.34 -6.72
CA LYS A 29 -15.42 14.07 -7.40
C LYS A 29 -14.82 13.02 -6.47
N CYS A 30 -14.34 13.44 -5.30
CA CYS A 30 -13.66 12.58 -4.36
C CYS A 30 -14.62 11.94 -3.35
N ASP A 31 -14.35 10.68 -3.01
CA ASP A 31 -14.86 10.03 -1.81
C ASP A 31 -13.76 10.01 -0.75
N ILE A 32 -14.00 10.55 0.45
CA ILE A 32 -13.12 10.32 1.60
C ILE A 32 -13.38 8.92 2.11
N VAL A 33 -12.34 8.10 2.07
CA VAL A 33 -12.33 6.73 2.57
C VAL A 33 -11.08 6.49 3.42
N CYS A 34 -11.15 5.55 4.35
CA CYS A 34 -9.97 5.16 5.13
C CYS A 34 -8.94 4.41 4.27
N ALA A 35 -7.72 4.21 4.79
CA ALA A 35 -6.65 3.55 4.04
C ALA A 35 -7.01 2.10 3.67
N ASN A 36 -7.71 1.37 4.55
CA ASN A 36 -8.20 0.02 4.25
C ASN A 36 -9.15 0.01 3.04
N CYS A 37 -10.14 0.90 3.03
CA CYS A 37 -11.09 1.02 1.92
C CYS A 37 -10.43 1.51 0.63
N HIS A 38 -9.47 2.44 0.73
CA HIS A 38 -8.68 2.88 -0.42
C HIS A 38 -7.93 1.70 -1.05
N ARG A 39 -7.24 0.89 -0.23
CA ARG A 39 -6.55 -0.34 -0.70
C ARG A 39 -7.49 -1.30 -1.41
N ALA A 40 -8.66 -1.55 -0.83
CA ALA A 40 -9.67 -2.43 -1.45
C ALA A 40 -10.17 -1.90 -2.79
N ARG A 41 -10.45 -0.59 -2.89
CA ARG A 41 -10.86 0.05 -4.16
C ARG A 41 -9.75 -0.02 -5.20
N THR A 42 -8.50 0.28 -4.84
CA THR A 42 -7.36 0.15 -5.77
C THR A 42 -7.22 -1.29 -6.27
N HIS A 43 -7.36 -2.28 -5.39
CA HIS A 43 -7.28 -3.69 -5.77
C HIS A 43 -8.42 -4.08 -6.74
N ALA A 44 -9.65 -3.64 -6.48
CA ALA A 44 -10.77 -3.88 -7.39
C ALA A 44 -10.54 -3.28 -8.78
N ARG A 45 -10.02 -2.05 -8.87
CA ARG A 45 -9.67 -1.40 -10.14
C ARG A 45 -8.54 -2.11 -10.87
N PHE A 46 -7.56 -2.63 -10.12
CA PHE A 46 -6.50 -3.46 -10.69
C PHE A 46 -7.05 -4.74 -11.31
N LEU A 47 -7.95 -5.45 -10.62
CA LEU A 47 -8.62 -6.64 -11.16
C LEU A 47 -9.51 -6.31 -12.35
N ALA A 48 -10.15 -5.14 -12.36
CA ALA A 48 -10.95 -4.66 -13.49
C ALA A 48 -10.11 -4.26 -14.72
N GLY A 49 -8.79 -4.15 -14.58
CA GLY A 49 -7.89 -3.74 -15.67
C GLY A 49 -7.96 -2.24 -15.98
N ASP A 50 -8.44 -1.41 -15.05
CA ASP A 50 -8.60 0.05 -15.24
C ASP A 50 -7.28 0.77 -15.54
N PHE A 51 -6.14 0.16 -15.18
CA PHE A 51 -4.82 0.75 -15.38
C PHE A 51 -4.26 0.36 -16.75
N GLN A 52 -4.67 1.10 -17.79
CA GLN A 52 -4.00 1.02 -19.08
C GLN A 52 -2.66 1.75 -19.02
N ILE A 53 -1.56 1.00 -18.94
CA ILE A 53 -0.22 1.54 -19.02
C ILE A 53 0.31 1.23 -20.43
N PRO A 54 0.65 2.25 -21.25
CA PRO A 54 1.32 2.04 -22.51
C PRO A 54 2.65 1.32 -22.27
N HIS A 55 2.80 0.13 -22.81
CA HIS A 55 4.04 -0.63 -22.71
C HIS A 55 4.83 -0.48 -24.02
N PRO A 56 6.12 -0.14 -23.96
CA PRO A 56 6.96 -0.12 -25.15
C PRO A 56 7.07 -1.54 -25.74
N PRO A 57 7.34 -1.67 -27.04
CA PRO A 57 7.46 -2.96 -27.70
C PRO A 57 8.55 -3.81 -27.02
N LEU A 58 8.22 -5.07 -26.74
CA LEU A 58 9.16 -6.02 -26.13
C LEU A 58 10.24 -6.39 -27.14
N LYS A 59 11.52 -6.34 -26.73
CA LYS A 59 12.63 -6.89 -27.52
C LYS A 59 12.56 -8.42 -27.52
N GLU A 60 13.01 -9.05 -28.60
CA GLU A 60 13.13 -10.51 -28.67
C GLU A 60 14.02 -11.06 -27.55
N ARG A 61 13.59 -12.18 -26.96
CA ARG A 61 14.27 -12.84 -25.85
C ARG A 61 15.07 -14.04 -26.36
N THR A 62 16.28 -14.21 -25.82
CA THR A 62 17.10 -15.40 -26.10
C THR A 62 16.68 -16.56 -25.21
N PRO A 63 16.90 -17.83 -25.60
CA PRO A 63 16.54 -18.99 -24.77
C PRO A 63 17.14 -18.97 -23.37
N ARG A 64 18.35 -18.43 -23.19
CA ARG A 64 18.98 -18.25 -21.88
C ARG A 64 18.22 -17.24 -21.02
N ARG A 65 17.81 -16.11 -21.62
CA ARG A 65 17.02 -15.08 -20.93
C ARG A 65 15.64 -15.60 -20.57
N ASP A 66 15.01 -16.39 -21.43
CA ASP A 66 13.71 -17.00 -21.14
C ASP A 66 13.77 -18.00 -19.98
N ARG A 67 14.81 -18.84 -19.93
CA ARG A 67 15.04 -19.73 -18.77
C ARG A 67 15.22 -18.96 -17.48
N MET A 68 16.05 -17.91 -17.49
CA MET A 68 16.25 -17.05 -16.33
C MET A 68 14.95 -16.35 -15.91
N LEU A 69 14.18 -15.84 -16.87
CA LEU A 69 12.91 -15.18 -16.60
C LEU A 69 11.92 -16.12 -15.94
N ARG A 70 11.76 -17.36 -16.46
CA ARG A 70 10.91 -18.38 -15.83
C ARG A 70 11.30 -18.62 -14.39
N TYR A 71 12.57 -18.92 -14.14
CA TYR A 71 13.08 -19.11 -12.78
C TYR A 71 12.77 -17.92 -11.84
N VAL A 72 12.94 -16.69 -12.31
CA VAL A 72 12.64 -15.49 -11.52
C VAL A 72 11.14 -15.32 -11.27
N LEU A 73 10.30 -15.64 -12.25
CA LEU A 73 8.83 -15.58 -12.13
C LEU A 73 8.31 -16.64 -11.16
N ASP A 74 8.74 -17.89 -11.31
CA ASP A 74 8.35 -19.02 -10.46
C ASP A 74 8.73 -18.72 -9.00
N LYS A 75 9.98 -18.32 -8.77
CA LYS A 75 10.47 -17.90 -7.45
C LYS A 75 9.66 -16.74 -6.87
N ARG A 76 9.30 -15.76 -7.70
CA ARG A 76 8.48 -14.61 -7.27
C ARG A 76 7.08 -15.05 -6.89
N GLU A 77 6.50 -15.98 -7.63
CA GLU A 77 5.18 -16.54 -7.35
C GLU A 77 5.16 -17.30 -6.03
N GLU A 78 6.10 -18.22 -5.81
CA GLU A 78 6.28 -18.97 -4.57
C GLU A 78 6.40 -18.02 -3.36
N GLN A 79 7.31 -17.06 -3.44
CA GLN A 79 7.52 -16.09 -2.36
C GLN A 79 6.30 -15.17 -2.16
N SER A 80 5.58 -14.82 -3.24
CA SER A 80 4.36 -14.02 -3.13
C SER A 80 3.24 -14.81 -2.46
N ALA A 81 3.12 -16.11 -2.71
CA ALA A 81 2.16 -16.98 -2.04
C ALA A 81 2.43 -17.05 -0.53
N LEU A 82 3.69 -17.20 -0.14
CA LEU A 82 4.11 -17.16 1.27
C LEU A 82 3.77 -15.82 1.94
N ILE A 83 4.11 -14.71 1.29
CA ILE A 83 3.81 -13.35 1.78
C ILE A 83 2.30 -13.15 1.96
N ARG A 84 1.48 -13.67 1.03
CA ARG A 84 0.01 -13.63 1.15
C ARG A 84 -0.45 -14.44 2.36
N ALA A 85 0.11 -15.63 2.59
CA ALA A 85 -0.25 -16.47 3.72
C ALA A 85 0.03 -15.79 5.07
N PHE A 86 1.20 -15.16 5.26
CA PHE A 86 1.49 -14.39 6.47
C PHE A 86 0.48 -13.24 6.69
N ARG A 87 0.05 -12.60 5.61
CA ARG A 87 -0.93 -11.50 5.63
C ARG A 87 -2.38 -11.96 5.81
N SER A 88 -2.64 -13.25 5.90
CA SER A 88 -3.96 -13.79 6.26
C SER A 88 -4.19 -13.81 7.77
N THR A 89 -3.16 -13.47 8.57
CA THR A 89 -3.30 -13.32 10.02
C THR A 89 -4.06 -12.03 10.37
N PRO A 90 -4.82 -12.01 11.49
CA PRO A 90 -5.49 -10.79 11.94
C PRO A 90 -4.48 -9.68 12.27
N CYS A 91 -4.94 -8.44 12.19
CA CYS A 91 -4.12 -7.28 12.50
C CYS A 91 -3.59 -7.36 13.94
N PHE A 92 -2.28 -7.16 14.12
CA PHE A 92 -1.65 -7.18 15.44
C PHE A 92 -2.24 -6.13 16.40
N ASP A 93 -2.57 -4.93 15.90
CA ASP A 93 -3.02 -3.82 16.75
C ASP A 93 -4.51 -3.86 17.09
N CYS A 94 -5.36 -4.15 16.10
CA CYS A 94 -6.81 -4.09 16.27
C CYS A 94 -7.50 -5.45 16.29
N HIS A 95 -6.74 -6.53 16.08
CA HIS A 95 -7.19 -7.93 16.09
C HIS A 95 -8.27 -8.28 15.07
N GLN A 96 -8.62 -7.36 14.17
CA GLN A 96 -9.59 -7.60 13.09
C GLN A 96 -8.94 -8.30 11.90
N HIS A 97 -9.73 -9.11 11.21
CA HIS A 97 -9.35 -9.76 9.96
C HIS A 97 -9.67 -8.86 8.77
N PHE A 98 -8.75 -8.80 7.81
CA PHE A 98 -8.95 -8.12 6.54
C PHE A 98 -8.37 -8.98 5.40
N PRO A 99 -8.79 -8.75 4.14
CA PRO A 99 -8.15 -9.38 3.00
C PRO A 99 -6.65 -9.10 2.97
N TRP A 100 -5.83 -10.08 2.55
CA TRP A 100 -4.37 -9.99 2.54
C TRP A 100 -3.81 -8.75 1.79
N PHE A 101 -4.54 -8.22 0.81
CA PHE A 101 -4.12 -7.03 0.04
C PHE A 101 -4.36 -5.70 0.78
N VAL A 102 -5.10 -5.73 1.89
CA VAL A 102 -5.27 -4.60 2.82
C VAL A 102 -4.21 -4.64 3.94
N MET A 103 -3.69 -5.83 4.24
CA MET A 103 -2.71 -6.07 5.29
C MET A 103 -1.30 -5.66 4.85
N GLU A 104 -0.52 -5.11 5.78
CA GLU A 104 0.82 -4.56 5.57
C GLU A 104 1.82 -5.18 6.57
N PHE A 105 3.06 -5.32 6.14
CA PHE A 105 4.17 -5.65 7.04
C PHE A 105 4.68 -4.34 7.63
N ASP A 106 4.56 -4.16 8.93
CA ASP A 106 5.12 -3.02 9.65
C ASP A 106 6.37 -3.46 10.43
N HIS A 107 7.53 -2.92 10.07
CA HIS A 107 8.76 -3.18 10.82
C HIS A 107 8.65 -2.59 12.22
N ARG A 108 8.86 -3.43 13.25
CA ARG A 108 8.89 -2.99 14.65
C ARG A 108 9.93 -1.90 14.88
N ASP A 109 11.11 -2.08 14.30
CA ASP A 109 12.17 -1.07 14.22
C ASP A 109 12.44 -0.68 12.75
N PRO A 110 11.97 0.50 12.31
CA PRO A 110 12.18 0.99 10.95
C PRO A 110 13.64 1.17 10.56
N ALA A 111 14.57 1.32 11.50
CA ALA A 111 16.00 1.48 11.21
C ALA A 111 16.67 0.16 10.81
N ARG A 112 16.06 -0.99 11.16
CA ARG A 112 16.58 -2.33 10.87
C ARG A 112 16.04 -2.95 9.58
N LYS A 113 15.15 -2.26 8.88
CA LYS A 113 14.56 -2.76 7.62
C LYS A 113 15.56 -2.65 6.47
N ARG A 114 15.61 -3.66 5.60
CA ARG A 114 16.30 -3.56 4.31
C ARG A 114 15.39 -2.94 3.26
N ASN A 115 14.14 -3.41 3.22
CA ASN A 115 13.10 -2.90 2.31
C ASN A 115 11.73 -3.40 2.79
N ASN A 116 10.66 -2.95 2.14
CA ASN A 116 9.33 -3.51 2.38
C ASN A 116 9.23 -4.92 1.78
N VAL A 117 8.76 -5.88 2.57
CA VAL A 117 8.79 -7.33 2.30
C VAL A 117 8.30 -7.73 0.89
N PRO A 118 7.17 -7.22 0.35
CA PRO A 118 6.72 -7.58 -1.01
C PRO A 118 7.67 -7.18 -2.13
N PHE A 119 8.52 -6.17 -1.93
CA PHE A 119 9.52 -5.77 -2.93
C PHE A 119 10.74 -6.68 -2.96
N LEU A 120 10.90 -7.53 -1.95
CA LEU A 120 12.00 -8.49 -1.87
C LEU A 120 11.69 -9.81 -2.58
N ALA A 121 10.40 -10.10 -2.84
CA ALA A 121 9.96 -11.30 -3.54
C ALA A 121 10.60 -11.43 -4.94
N GLY A 122 11.14 -12.60 -5.25
CA GLY A 122 11.92 -12.91 -6.45
C GLY A 122 13.37 -12.39 -6.42
N ARG A 123 13.69 -11.39 -5.58
CA ARG A 123 15.00 -10.71 -5.57
C ARG A 123 16.01 -11.31 -4.59
N ILE A 124 15.53 -11.86 -3.47
CA ILE A 124 16.37 -12.48 -2.44
C ILE A 124 16.04 -13.96 -2.24
N GLY A 125 16.92 -14.71 -1.59
CA GLY A 125 16.65 -16.10 -1.21
C GLY A 125 15.56 -16.20 -0.13
N LEU A 126 14.89 -17.37 -0.04
CA LEU A 126 13.79 -17.61 0.89
C LEU A 126 14.18 -17.34 2.35
N VAL A 127 15.34 -17.81 2.79
CA VAL A 127 15.84 -17.61 4.17
C VAL A 127 15.91 -16.12 4.52
N ARG A 128 16.53 -15.31 3.66
CA ARG A 128 16.62 -13.85 3.87
C ARG A 128 15.27 -13.14 3.83
N LEU A 129 14.30 -13.70 3.10
CA LEU A 129 12.93 -13.17 3.07
C LEU A 129 12.24 -13.44 4.41
N LEU A 130 12.38 -14.65 4.95
CA LEU A 130 11.84 -15.02 6.26
C LEU A 130 12.47 -14.20 7.39
N GLU A 131 13.78 -13.99 7.37
CA GLU A 131 14.49 -13.09 8.31
C GLU A 131 13.92 -11.67 8.32
N GLU A 132 13.48 -11.16 7.16
CA GLU A 132 12.88 -9.82 7.09
C GLU A 132 11.42 -9.82 7.55
N ILE A 133 10.67 -10.87 7.23
CA ILE A 133 9.31 -11.09 7.72
C ILE A 133 9.29 -11.15 9.25
N GLU A 134 10.25 -11.85 9.85
CA GLU A 134 10.34 -12.03 11.29
C GLU A 134 10.40 -10.69 12.04
N LYS A 135 11.01 -9.65 11.46
CA LYS A 135 11.14 -8.30 12.06
C LYS A 135 9.85 -7.47 12.00
N CYS A 136 8.83 -7.97 11.33
CA CYS A 136 7.60 -7.24 11.06
C CYS A 136 6.44 -7.73 11.94
N ASP A 137 5.54 -6.82 12.27
CA ASP A 137 4.18 -7.14 12.69
C ASP A 137 3.26 -7.08 11.47
N ILE A 138 2.24 -7.94 11.44
CA ILE A 138 1.19 -7.86 10.42
C ILE A 138 0.09 -6.94 10.92
N VAL A 139 -0.13 -5.82 10.23
CA VAL A 139 -1.13 -4.82 10.62
C VAL A 139 -1.97 -4.40 9.42
N CYS A 140 -3.21 -3.95 9.66
CA CYS A 140 -4.01 -3.36 8.59
C CYS A 140 -3.45 -1.99 8.18
N ALA A 141 -3.77 -1.54 6.96
CA ALA A 141 -3.29 -0.26 6.43
C ALA A 141 -3.63 0.94 7.33
N ASN A 142 -4.80 0.95 8.00
CA ASN A 142 -5.16 2.02 8.94
C ASN A 142 -4.20 2.05 10.15
N CYS A 143 -4.02 0.92 10.85
CA CYS A 143 -3.12 0.80 12.00
C CYS A 143 -1.68 1.14 11.62
N HIS A 144 -1.21 0.66 10.46
CA HIS A 144 0.12 1.01 9.95
C HIS A 144 0.32 2.51 9.76
N ARG A 145 -0.70 3.22 9.25
CA ARG A 145 -0.64 4.69 9.09
C ARG A 145 -0.60 5.42 10.43
N VAL A 146 -1.35 4.95 11.43
CA VAL A 146 -1.28 5.49 12.80
C VAL A 146 0.13 5.31 13.37
N ARG A 147 0.69 4.09 13.35
CA ARG A 147 2.08 3.82 13.78
C ARG A 147 3.09 4.73 13.07
N SER A 148 2.99 4.84 11.76
CA SER A 148 3.86 5.69 10.94
C SER A 148 3.77 7.17 11.31
N TYR A 149 2.56 7.67 11.58
CA TYR A 149 2.35 9.05 12.01
C TYR A 149 2.98 9.28 13.39
N SER A 150 2.67 8.45 14.39
CA SER A 150 3.19 8.57 15.75
C SER A 150 4.72 8.56 15.79
N ARG A 151 5.37 7.69 15.00
CA ARG A 151 6.84 7.65 14.88
C ARG A 151 7.42 8.96 14.31
N ARG A 152 6.77 9.53 13.29
CA ARG A 152 7.20 10.80 12.67
C ARG A 152 6.96 11.99 13.59
N ASP A 153 5.84 11.99 14.30
CA ASP A 153 5.47 13.03 15.24
C ASP A 153 6.47 13.10 16.41
N ALA A 154 6.79 11.95 17.01
CA ALA A 154 7.83 11.85 18.03
C ALA A 154 9.18 12.41 17.53
N ALA A 155 9.62 12.04 16.32
CA ALA A 155 10.85 12.56 15.73
C ALA A 155 10.84 14.09 15.51
N ARG A 156 9.68 14.69 15.19
CA ARG A 156 9.53 16.14 15.04
C ARG A 156 9.61 16.85 16.38
N THR A 157 8.92 16.34 17.40
CA THR A 157 8.94 16.91 18.75
C THR A 157 10.36 16.87 19.33
N HIS A 158 11.12 15.80 19.10
CA HIS A 158 12.53 15.73 19.52
C HIS A 158 13.46 16.68 18.75
N ALA A 159 13.15 17.03 17.50
CA ALA A 159 13.95 17.95 16.70
C ALA A 159 13.70 19.45 17.01
N GLY A 160 12.58 19.78 17.68
CA GLY A 160 12.22 21.15 18.07
C GLY A 160 12.62 21.56 19.48
N VAL A 161 13.33 20.69 20.21
CA VAL A 161 13.80 20.92 21.60
C VAL A 161 15.33 21.05 21.65
N ALA A 162 15.98 21.28 20.50
CA ALA A 162 17.42 21.54 20.39
C ALA A 162 17.69 23.01 20.03
#